data_AF-A0A662HVR5-F1
#
_entry.id   AF-A0A662HVR5-F1
#
_cell.length_a   1.000
_cell.length_b   1.000
_cell.length_c   1.000
_cell.angle_alpha   90.00
_cell.angle_beta   90.00
_cell.angle_gamma   90.00
#
_symmetry.space_group_name_H-M   'P 1'
#
loop_
_entity.id
_entity.type
_entity.pdbx_description
1 polymer ?
#
loop_
_entity_poly.entity_id
_entity_poly.type
_entity_poly.pdbx_seq_one_letter_code
_entity_poly.pdbx_strand_id
1 'polypeptide(L)'
;MTKEFGVAYYGVMFPDRVDQDFEEMREHGVNAVLLGVGEYDAWFWGAAIPKIVEKAKSAGFTVYIDLWGWGKVFGGEPPSIFLQDHVEHRQVTNKGRVMPAACMNSEEFRQYVFERAEQLAKETEADYFFLDEPHFSFYVQKSEGYGFRILKEWTCRCETCRAKFREEYGYEMPLEMNEDVLKFREKTIVGFLGELADIIKKADSKKKVAVCLLPAAKLGGVVGKLAGEYKKLIGVVEWDRIAELVSVDMLGTDPYWMVIEEFIPTKLFFKGLKWYGQVVDYLLETARKYRKETQVWVQAFRVPKGREEEIVKGIDLAVAKGVDSIFAWPYRAGMFSVLESGDAAKLWSLIGRTFKKYR
;
A
#
# COMPACT_ATOMS: atom_id res chain seq x y z
N MET A 1 -2.03 -11.99 -20.44
CA MET A 1 -3.39 -12.24 -19.91
C MET A 1 -3.28 -12.09 -18.40
N THR A 2 -4.16 -11.31 -17.79
CA THR A 2 -4.21 -11.14 -16.32
C THR A 2 -4.36 -12.50 -15.66
N LYS A 3 -3.51 -12.78 -14.68
CA LYS A 3 -3.38 -14.09 -14.03
C LYS A 3 -4.12 -14.12 -12.69
N GLU A 4 -4.15 -12.98 -12.01
CA GLU A 4 -4.63 -12.90 -10.64
C GLU A 4 -5.76 -11.89 -10.51
N PHE A 5 -6.80 -12.32 -9.81
CA PHE A 5 -7.93 -11.54 -9.35
C PHE A 5 -8.02 -11.74 -7.85
N GLY A 6 -7.64 -10.69 -7.11
CA GLY A 6 -7.43 -10.77 -5.67
C GLY A 6 -8.29 -9.82 -4.86
N VAL A 7 -8.30 -10.05 -3.55
CA VAL A 7 -8.95 -9.17 -2.57
C VAL A 7 -8.10 -9.02 -1.33
N ALA A 8 -8.18 -7.86 -0.69
CA ALA A 8 -7.65 -7.68 0.64
C ALA A 8 -8.58 -8.26 1.71
N TYR A 9 -8.03 -8.99 2.65
CA TYR A 9 -8.73 -9.71 3.71
C TYR A 9 -8.00 -9.51 5.03
N TYR A 10 -8.74 -9.14 6.07
CA TYR A 10 -8.20 -8.82 7.39
C TYR A 10 -9.28 -8.98 8.48
N GLY A 11 -8.87 -8.93 9.75
CA GLY A 11 -9.78 -8.89 10.90
C GLY A 11 -10.36 -10.24 11.33
N VAL A 12 -10.05 -11.33 10.63
CA VAL A 12 -10.47 -12.70 11.00
C VAL A 12 -9.25 -13.56 11.24
N MET A 13 -9.03 -13.93 12.50
CA MET A 13 -7.85 -14.70 12.94
C MET A 13 -8.19 -16.12 13.40
N PHE A 14 -9.39 -16.60 13.05
CA PHE A 14 -9.87 -17.94 13.37
C PHE A 14 -9.82 -18.85 12.14
N PRO A 15 -8.91 -19.84 12.09
CA PRO A 15 -8.71 -20.68 10.91
C PRO A 15 -9.97 -21.43 10.41
N ASP A 16 -10.91 -21.78 11.28
CA ASP A 16 -12.19 -22.40 10.90
C ASP A 16 -13.16 -21.44 10.23
N ARG A 17 -13.02 -20.13 10.50
CA ARG A 17 -13.87 -19.08 9.92
C ARG A 17 -13.36 -18.63 8.57
N VAL A 18 -12.03 -18.50 8.42
CA VAL A 18 -11.43 -18.10 7.13
C VAL A 18 -11.73 -19.11 6.02
N ASP A 19 -11.91 -20.40 6.31
CA ASP A 19 -12.27 -21.41 5.29
C ASP A 19 -13.58 -21.07 4.56
N GLN A 20 -14.57 -20.56 5.30
CA GLN A 20 -15.87 -20.21 4.73
C GLN A 20 -15.74 -18.98 3.82
N ASP A 21 -14.96 -18.00 4.27
CA ASP A 21 -14.69 -16.78 3.49
C ASP A 21 -13.86 -17.10 2.24
N PHE A 22 -12.90 -18.02 2.33
CA PHE A 22 -12.12 -18.51 1.20
C PHE A 22 -12.96 -19.26 0.17
N GLU A 23 -13.93 -20.07 0.60
CA GLU A 23 -14.86 -20.71 -0.34
C GLU A 23 -15.71 -19.66 -1.05
N GLU A 24 -16.25 -18.67 -0.34
CA GLU A 24 -16.98 -17.57 -0.97
C GLU A 24 -16.11 -16.78 -1.95
N MET A 25 -14.86 -16.48 -1.59
CA MET A 25 -13.91 -15.80 -2.49
C MET A 25 -13.74 -16.60 -3.79
N ARG A 26 -13.55 -17.93 -3.71
CA ARG A 26 -13.49 -18.79 -4.90
C ARG A 26 -14.78 -18.76 -5.71
N GLU A 27 -15.92 -18.80 -5.02
CA GLU A 27 -17.24 -18.59 -5.63
C GLU A 27 -17.42 -17.19 -6.22
N HIS A 28 -16.54 -16.22 -5.97
CA HIS A 28 -16.51 -14.91 -6.60
C HIS A 28 -15.38 -14.80 -7.65
N GLY A 29 -14.78 -15.92 -8.05
CA GLY A 29 -13.70 -15.91 -9.05
C GLY A 29 -12.38 -15.37 -8.50
N VAL A 30 -12.22 -15.20 -7.19
CA VAL A 30 -10.93 -14.82 -6.60
C VAL A 30 -9.95 -16.01 -6.67
N ASN A 31 -8.69 -15.74 -7.00
CA ASN A 31 -7.58 -16.72 -6.95
C ASN A 31 -6.31 -16.17 -6.28
N ALA A 32 -6.35 -14.95 -5.76
CA ALA A 32 -5.30 -14.43 -4.90
C ALA A 32 -5.90 -13.74 -3.68
N VAL A 33 -5.22 -13.77 -2.54
CA VAL A 33 -5.66 -13.10 -1.31
C VAL A 33 -4.50 -12.34 -0.70
N LEU A 34 -4.77 -11.10 -0.30
CA LEU A 34 -3.86 -10.31 0.50
C LEU A 34 -4.34 -10.31 1.94
N LEU A 35 -3.54 -10.89 2.82
CA LEU A 35 -3.79 -10.92 4.25
C LEU A 35 -3.20 -9.66 4.86
N GLY A 36 -4.07 -8.73 5.29
CA GLY A 36 -3.69 -7.56 6.05
C GLY A 36 -3.25 -8.00 7.44
N VAL A 37 -1.95 -7.96 7.72
CA VAL A 37 -1.36 -8.31 9.01
C VAL A 37 -0.90 -7.03 9.68
N GLY A 38 -1.70 -6.50 10.60
CA GLY A 38 -1.27 -5.38 11.44
C GLY A 38 -0.26 -5.80 12.50
N GLU A 39 0.41 -4.83 13.13
CA GLU A 39 1.32 -5.11 14.25
C GLU A 39 0.59 -5.80 15.41
N TYR A 40 -0.66 -5.41 15.68
CA TYR A 40 -1.50 -6.07 16.66
C TYR A 40 -1.80 -7.52 16.29
N ASP A 41 -2.05 -7.80 15.01
CA ASP A 41 -2.31 -9.16 14.56
C ASP A 41 -1.08 -10.05 14.71
N ALA A 42 0.09 -9.56 14.31
CA ALA A 42 1.34 -10.30 14.48
C ALA A 42 1.70 -10.53 15.97
N TRP A 43 1.45 -9.54 16.83
CA TRP A 43 1.69 -9.66 18.27
C TRP A 43 0.69 -10.59 18.96
N PHE A 44 -0.61 -10.38 18.75
CA PHE A 44 -1.68 -11.04 19.51
C PHE A 44 -2.10 -12.37 18.87
N TRP A 45 -2.13 -12.44 17.55
CA TRP A 45 -2.60 -13.60 16.77
C TRP A 45 -1.49 -14.27 15.94
N GLY A 46 -0.21 -14.04 16.24
CA GLY A 46 0.92 -14.53 15.45
C GLY A 46 0.87 -16.03 15.10
N ALA A 47 0.44 -16.87 16.05
CA ALA A 47 0.32 -18.32 15.84
C ALA A 47 -0.82 -18.74 14.89
N ALA A 48 -1.79 -17.86 14.60
CA ALA A 48 -2.86 -18.12 13.66
C ALA A 48 -2.45 -17.79 12.21
N ILE A 49 -1.56 -16.82 12.01
CA ILE A 49 -1.18 -16.32 10.67
C ILE A 49 -0.65 -17.45 9.77
N PRO A 50 0.35 -18.28 10.18
CA PRO A 50 0.80 -19.41 9.35
C PRO A 50 -0.32 -20.39 8.97
N LYS A 51 -1.26 -20.65 9.88
CA LYS A 51 -2.38 -21.58 9.65
C LYS A 51 -3.38 -21.02 8.65
N ILE A 52 -3.62 -19.71 8.68
CA ILE A 52 -4.50 -19.02 7.71
C ILE A 52 -3.84 -19.03 6.34
N VAL A 53 -2.53 -18.79 6.27
CA VAL A 53 -1.76 -18.89 5.02
C VAL A 53 -1.85 -20.32 4.46
N GLU A 54 -1.59 -21.35 5.28
CA GLU A 54 -1.69 -22.77 4.86
C GLU A 54 -3.08 -23.11 4.28
N LYS A 55 -4.15 -22.61 4.92
CA LYS A 55 -5.52 -22.77 4.43
C LYS A 55 -5.76 -22.07 3.09
N ALA A 56 -5.28 -20.84 2.94
CA ALA A 56 -5.36 -20.13 1.66
C ALA A 56 -4.58 -20.86 0.55
N LYS A 57 -3.37 -21.36 0.85
CA LYS A 57 -2.59 -22.18 -0.09
C LYS A 57 -3.32 -23.48 -0.46
N SER A 58 -3.90 -24.16 0.52
CA SER A 58 -4.68 -25.39 0.31
C SER A 58 -5.95 -25.16 -0.53
N ALA A 59 -6.56 -23.98 -0.41
CA ALA A 59 -7.68 -23.55 -1.25
C ALA A 59 -7.27 -23.07 -2.65
N GLY A 60 -5.97 -23.04 -2.95
CA GLY A 60 -5.42 -22.73 -4.27
C GLY A 60 -5.18 -21.25 -4.54
N PHE A 61 -5.05 -20.42 -3.50
CA PHE A 61 -4.75 -18.99 -3.66
C PHE A 61 -3.24 -18.73 -3.84
N THR A 62 -2.91 -17.70 -4.63
CA THR A 62 -1.68 -16.92 -4.41
C THR A 62 -1.89 -16.07 -3.15
N VAL A 63 -0.95 -16.11 -2.20
CA VAL A 63 -1.09 -15.46 -0.90
C VAL A 63 -0.07 -14.34 -0.73
N TYR A 64 -0.56 -13.17 -0.38
CA TYR A 64 0.22 -11.99 -0.04
C TYR A 64 0.11 -11.74 1.47
N ILE A 65 1.23 -11.42 2.12
CA ILE A 65 1.25 -10.84 3.47
C ILE A 65 1.50 -9.36 3.32
N ASP A 66 0.56 -8.54 3.80
CA ASP A 66 0.71 -7.09 3.88
C ASP A 66 1.13 -6.69 5.29
N LEU A 67 2.21 -5.91 5.39
CA LEU A 67 2.67 -5.27 6.63
C LEU A 67 1.78 -4.05 6.94
N TRP A 68 0.49 -4.31 7.05
CA TRP A 68 -0.60 -3.33 7.03
C TRP A 68 -0.53 -2.36 8.22
N GLY A 69 -0.20 -1.10 7.95
CA GLY A 69 -0.10 -0.02 8.93
C GLY A 69 1.17 -0.06 9.80
N TRP A 70 2.16 -0.89 9.50
CA TRP A 70 3.35 -1.03 10.33
C TRP A 70 4.16 0.28 10.35
N GLY A 71 4.47 0.74 11.57
CA GLY A 71 5.11 2.02 11.87
C GLY A 71 4.37 3.24 11.32
N LYS A 72 3.18 3.08 10.73
CA LYS A 72 2.55 4.06 9.83
C LYS A 72 3.51 4.61 8.76
N VAL A 73 4.55 3.84 8.41
CA VAL A 73 5.37 4.08 7.21
C VAL A 73 4.77 3.37 6.01
N PHE A 74 4.06 2.27 6.26
CA PHE A 74 3.19 1.60 5.29
C PHE A 74 1.74 2.06 5.45
N GLY A 75 1.00 1.99 4.34
CA GLY A 75 -0.44 2.25 4.26
C GLY A 75 -1.24 1.35 5.19
N GLY A 76 -2.45 1.79 5.56
CA GLY A 76 -3.39 0.97 6.30
C GLY A 76 -4.08 1.64 7.50
N GLU A 77 -5.15 1.02 7.96
CA GLU A 77 -6.02 1.51 9.02
C GLU A 77 -5.51 1.23 10.45
N PRO A 78 -4.89 0.08 10.78
CA PRO A 78 -4.49 -0.23 12.14
C PRO A 78 -3.53 0.81 12.75
N PRO A 79 -3.56 0.97 14.08
CA PRO A 79 -2.51 1.69 14.79
C PRO A 79 -1.22 0.87 14.78
N SER A 80 -0.08 1.56 14.89
CA SER A 80 1.21 0.91 15.15
C SER A 80 1.38 0.72 16.65
N ILE A 81 1.66 -0.51 17.09
CA ILE A 81 2.02 -0.85 18.47
C ILE A 81 3.39 -0.30 18.81
N PHE A 82 4.36 -0.41 17.89
CA PHE A 82 5.70 0.15 18.05
C PHE A 82 5.62 1.60 18.51
N LEU A 83 4.76 2.39 17.88
CA LEU A 83 4.60 3.81 18.22
C LEU A 83 3.90 4.10 19.57
N GLN A 84 3.32 3.10 20.23
CA GLN A 84 2.78 3.25 21.59
C GLN A 84 3.91 3.28 22.63
N ASP A 85 4.91 2.42 22.45
CA ASP A 85 6.02 2.26 23.40
C ASP A 85 7.26 3.10 23.02
N HIS A 86 7.38 3.49 21.75
CA HIS A 86 8.57 4.14 21.16
C HIS A 86 8.27 5.52 20.59
N VAL A 87 7.81 6.43 21.43
CA VAL A 87 7.37 7.77 21.00
C VAL A 87 8.52 8.66 20.50
N GLU A 88 9.73 8.41 20.98
CA GLU A 88 10.99 9.07 20.62
C GLU A 88 11.45 8.74 19.19
N HIS A 89 11.03 7.59 18.66
CA HIS A 89 11.38 7.13 17.31
C HIS A 89 10.42 7.64 16.22
N ARG A 90 9.54 8.58 16.56
CA ARG A 90 8.57 9.19 15.64
C ARG A 90 9.21 10.17 14.66
N GLN A 91 8.59 10.30 13.50
CA GLN A 91 8.91 11.33 12.52
C GLN A 91 8.56 12.71 13.09
N VAL A 92 9.40 13.69 12.79
CA VAL A 92 9.21 15.09 13.19
C VAL A 92 9.09 15.95 11.94
N THR A 93 8.11 16.84 11.90
CA THR A 93 7.94 17.74 10.75
C THR A 93 8.99 18.83 10.72
N ASN A 94 9.07 19.54 9.60
CA ASN A 94 9.91 20.72 9.48
C ASN A 94 9.53 21.87 10.41
N LYS A 95 8.38 21.81 11.09
CA LYS A 95 7.96 22.76 12.13
C LYS A 95 8.09 22.21 13.55
N GLY A 96 8.72 21.04 13.74
CA GLY A 96 8.92 20.43 15.05
C GLY A 96 7.70 19.66 15.58
N ARG A 97 6.66 19.44 14.77
CA ARG A 97 5.53 18.61 15.17
C ARG A 97 5.93 17.14 15.14
N VAL A 98 5.68 16.42 16.24
CA VAL A 98 5.83 14.96 16.28
C VAL A 98 4.63 14.30 15.57
N MET A 99 4.91 13.43 14.62
CA MET A 99 3.91 12.73 13.81
C MET A 99 3.68 11.30 14.32
N PRO A 100 2.48 10.73 14.14
CA PRO A 100 2.20 9.35 14.53
C PRO A 100 2.72 8.37 13.46
N ALA A 101 4.00 8.46 13.11
CA ALA A 101 4.68 7.57 12.18
C ALA A 101 6.14 7.39 12.61
N ALA A 102 6.69 6.20 12.41
CA ALA A 102 8.05 5.86 12.80
C ALA A 102 9.06 6.44 11.80
N CYS A 103 10.24 6.82 12.29
CA CYS A 103 11.33 7.24 11.42
C CYS A 103 12.01 6.01 10.78
N MET A 104 12.00 5.93 9.44
CA MET A 104 12.72 4.87 8.69
C MET A 104 14.23 4.83 8.92
N ASN A 105 14.79 5.88 9.54
CA ASN A 105 16.19 5.97 9.93
C ASN A 105 16.46 5.58 11.40
N SER A 106 15.43 5.33 12.23
CA SER A 106 15.58 4.79 13.59
C SER A 106 16.05 3.34 13.49
N GLU A 107 17.08 3.00 14.25
CA GLU A 107 17.64 1.65 14.26
C GLU A 107 16.68 0.67 14.92
N GLU A 108 16.01 1.10 15.98
CA GLU A 108 15.02 0.34 16.74
C GLU A 108 13.79 0.02 15.91
N PHE A 109 13.27 1.00 15.16
CA PHE A 109 12.14 0.74 14.26
C PHE A 109 12.55 -0.22 13.13
N ARG A 110 13.74 -0.05 12.55
CA ARG A 110 14.27 -0.94 11.51
C ARG A 110 14.42 -2.36 12.03
N GLN A 111 15.05 -2.52 13.20
CA GLN A 111 15.19 -3.82 13.85
C GLN A 111 13.82 -4.47 14.04
N TYR A 112 12.86 -3.74 14.63
CA TYR A 112 11.51 -4.22 14.87
C TYR A 112 10.81 -4.72 13.60
N VAL A 113 10.75 -3.92 12.53
CA VAL A 113 10.04 -4.32 11.31
C VAL A 113 10.78 -5.38 10.52
N PHE A 114 12.12 -5.36 10.52
CA PHE A 114 12.95 -6.32 9.79
C PHE A 114 12.90 -7.71 10.42
N GLU A 115 13.08 -7.82 11.73
CA GLU A 115 13.01 -9.11 12.45
C GLU A 115 11.64 -9.76 12.27
N ARG A 116 10.56 -8.97 12.28
CA ARG A 116 9.21 -9.49 12.12
C ARG A 116 8.88 -9.91 10.70
N ALA A 117 9.31 -9.13 9.71
CA ALA A 117 9.17 -9.52 8.31
C ALA A 117 9.97 -10.80 8.01
N GLU A 118 11.19 -10.91 8.56
CA GLU A 118 12.00 -12.13 8.49
C GLU A 118 11.29 -13.33 9.14
N GLN A 119 10.71 -13.14 10.34
CA GLN A 119 9.95 -14.16 11.03
C GLN A 119 8.77 -14.65 10.19
N LEU A 120 7.92 -13.74 9.70
CA LEU A 120 6.79 -14.07 8.83
C LEU A 120 7.24 -14.78 7.55
N ALA A 121 8.38 -14.40 6.98
CA ALA A 121 8.91 -15.03 5.77
C ALA A 121 9.34 -16.48 6.01
N LYS A 122 9.89 -16.78 7.20
CA LYS A 122 10.29 -18.14 7.61
C LYS A 122 9.12 -19.01 8.01
N GLU A 123 8.12 -18.43 8.68
CA GLU A 123 7.05 -19.18 9.33
C GLU A 123 5.84 -19.43 8.43
N THR A 124 5.72 -18.74 7.29
CA THR A 124 4.56 -18.82 6.42
C THR A 124 4.92 -19.32 5.02
N GLU A 125 3.97 -19.94 4.33
CA GLU A 125 4.09 -20.33 2.92
C GLU A 125 3.56 -19.25 1.95
N ALA A 126 3.49 -17.99 2.39
CA ALA A 126 3.03 -16.89 1.54
C ALA A 126 3.95 -16.74 0.31
N ASP A 127 3.37 -16.34 -0.81
CA ASP A 127 4.09 -16.16 -2.08
C ASP A 127 4.73 -14.77 -2.16
N TYR A 128 4.02 -13.75 -1.68
CA TYR A 128 4.46 -12.36 -1.71
C TYR A 128 4.43 -11.71 -0.33
N PHE A 129 5.37 -10.81 -0.10
CA PHE A 129 5.26 -9.72 0.86
C PHE A 129 4.85 -8.45 0.13
N PHE A 130 3.78 -7.83 0.60
CA PHE A 130 3.24 -6.61 0.06
C PHE A 130 3.62 -5.44 0.98
N LEU A 131 4.35 -4.49 0.40
CA LEU A 131 4.77 -3.26 1.08
C LEU A 131 3.83 -2.15 0.64
N ASP A 132 2.79 -1.93 1.44
CA ASP A 132 1.68 -1.05 1.10
C ASP A 132 2.06 0.43 1.23
N GLU A 133 1.83 1.20 0.16
CA GLU A 133 2.00 2.65 0.08
C GLU A 133 3.16 3.23 0.93
N PRO A 134 4.43 2.81 0.80
CA PRO A 134 5.47 3.30 1.71
C PRO A 134 5.65 4.82 1.55
N HIS A 135 5.64 5.55 2.68
CA HIS A 135 5.65 7.01 2.68
C HIS A 135 6.28 7.63 3.94
N PHE A 136 6.76 8.86 3.78
CA PHE A 136 6.94 9.78 4.91
C PHE A 136 5.58 10.32 5.35
N SER A 137 5.40 10.55 6.65
CA SER A 137 4.11 11.04 7.16
C SER A 137 3.88 12.49 6.74
N PHE A 138 2.84 12.71 5.94
CA PHE A 138 2.41 14.03 5.50
C PHE A 138 0.95 14.34 5.86
N TYR A 139 0.31 13.46 6.62
CA TYR A 139 -1.07 13.61 7.04
C TYR A 139 -1.26 13.15 8.48
N VAL A 140 -2.38 13.56 9.07
CA VAL A 140 -2.89 13.00 10.31
C VAL A 140 -4.25 12.39 10.07
N GLN A 141 -4.49 11.21 10.63
CA GLN A 141 -5.79 10.56 10.60
C GLN A 141 -6.79 11.36 11.44
N LYS A 142 -8.04 11.42 11.00
CA LYS A 142 -9.14 12.00 11.77
C LYS A 142 -9.53 11.05 12.91
N SER A 143 -10.00 11.61 14.02
CA SER A 143 -10.45 10.83 15.18
C SER A 143 -11.80 10.14 14.98
N GLU A 144 -12.60 10.60 14.02
CA GLU A 144 -13.92 10.05 13.71
C GLU A 144 -14.04 9.72 12.22
N GLY A 145 -14.44 8.47 11.93
CA GLY A 145 -14.59 7.94 10.58
C GLY A 145 -13.26 7.77 9.81
N TYR A 146 -13.36 7.24 8.59
CA TYR A 146 -12.21 7.12 7.70
C TYR A 146 -11.91 8.46 7.02
N GLY A 147 -10.79 9.09 7.36
CA GLY A 147 -10.33 10.28 6.67
C GLY A 147 -9.02 10.83 7.20
N PHE A 148 -8.40 11.69 6.38
CA PHE A 148 -7.09 12.25 6.66
C PHE A 148 -7.10 13.76 6.47
N ARG A 149 -6.22 14.44 7.20
CA ARG A 149 -5.90 15.84 6.97
C ARG A 149 -4.45 15.91 6.50
N ILE A 150 -4.27 16.20 5.21
CA ILE A 150 -2.95 16.44 4.64
C ILE A 150 -2.40 17.75 5.20
N LEU A 151 -1.13 17.71 5.61
CA LEU A 151 -0.38 18.84 6.11
C LEU A 151 0.43 19.48 4.97
N LYS A 152 0.69 20.78 5.11
CA LYS A 152 1.73 21.47 4.31
C LYS A 152 3.14 21.26 4.87
N GLU A 153 3.22 20.71 6.08
CA GLU A 153 4.47 20.36 6.75
C GLU A 153 5.02 19.06 6.16
N TRP A 154 6.34 18.89 6.11
CA TRP A 154 6.98 17.68 5.62
C TRP A 154 7.83 17.04 6.70
N THR A 155 7.92 15.72 6.65
CA THR A 155 8.76 14.88 7.51
C THR A 155 9.84 14.20 6.66
N CYS A 156 10.95 13.73 7.21
CA CYS A 156 11.29 13.69 8.62
C CYS A 156 12.52 14.58 8.90
N ARG A 157 12.40 15.45 9.90
CA ARG A 157 13.47 16.29 10.49
C ARG A 157 13.76 15.92 11.96
N CYS A 158 13.53 14.67 12.36
CA CYS A 158 13.96 14.21 13.69
C CYS A 158 15.48 14.31 13.85
N GLU A 159 15.99 14.18 15.08
CA GLU A 159 17.42 14.31 15.36
C GLU A 159 18.27 13.35 14.52
N THR A 160 17.84 12.10 14.39
CA THR A 160 18.52 11.09 13.55
C THR A 160 18.60 11.50 12.08
N CYS A 161 17.49 11.95 11.49
CA CYS A 161 17.46 12.40 10.10
C CYS A 161 18.33 13.64 9.89
N ARG A 162 18.31 14.61 10.82
CA ARG A 162 19.16 15.80 10.76
C ARG A 162 20.65 15.44 10.86
N ALA A 163 21.01 14.50 11.73
CA ALA A 163 22.38 14.02 11.87
C ALA A 163 22.87 13.36 10.57
N LYS A 164 22.13 12.37 10.05
CA LYS A 164 22.46 11.67 8.79
C LYS A 164 22.53 12.60 7.59
N PHE A 165 21.63 13.59 7.50
CA PHE A 165 21.70 14.60 6.43
C PHE A 165 22.96 15.46 6.54
N ARG A 166 23.30 15.95 7.73
CA ARG A 166 24.49 16.77 7.93
C ARG A 166 25.77 15.99 7.65
N GLU A 167 25.81 14.71 8.00
CA GLU A 167 26.91 13.82 7.63
C GLU A 167 27.05 13.69 6.11
N GLU A 168 25.93 13.52 5.37
CA GLU A 168 25.95 13.33 3.92
C GLU A 168 26.24 14.62 3.13
N TYR A 169 25.67 15.76 3.54
CA TYR A 169 25.70 17.00 2.78
C TYR A 169 26.62 18.08 3.37
N GLY A 170 27.10 17.92 4.59
CA GLY A 170 28.04 18.85 5.25
C GLY A 170 27.41 20.12 5.83
N TYR A 171 26.07 20.23 5.88
CA TYR A 171 25.37 21.37 6.46
C TYR A 171 24.08 20.95 7.20
N GLU A 172 23.53 21.84 8.02
CA GLU A 172 22.28 21.57 8.74
C GLU A 172 21.10 21.36 7.79
N MET A 173 20.28 20.34 8.04
CA MET A 173 19.09 20.07 7.24
C MET A 173 18.15 21.29 7.26
N PRO A 174 17.81 21.89 6.10
CA PRO A 174 17.04 23.13 6.04
C PRO A 174 15.59 22.95 6.47
N LEU A 175 14.93 24.07 6.81
CA LEU A 175 13.49 24.12 7.11
C LEU A 175 12.64 24.02 5.83
N GLU A 176 13.17 24.55 4.74
CA GLU A 176 12.57 24.47 3.42
C GLU A 176 13.02 23.19 2.71
N MET A 177 12.12 22.62 1.93
CA MET A 177 12.42 21.40 1.17
C MET A 177 13.15 21.75 -0.12
N ASN A 178 14.47 21.67 -0.07
CA ASN A 178 15.34 21.82 -1.23
C ASN A 178 15.63 20.48 -1.91
N GLU A 179 16.38 20.51 -3.01
CA GLU A 179 16.73 19.31 -3.78
C GLU A 179 17.53 18.27 -2.98
N ASP A 180 18.42 18.70 -2.07
CA ASP A 180 19.19 17.78 -1.23
C ASP A 180 18.28 17.06 -0.23
N VAL A 181 17.31 17.76 0.37
CA VAL A 181 16.29 17.14 1.22
C VAL A 181 15.46 16.13 0.44
N LEU A 182 15.05 16.45 -0.79
CA LEU A 182 14.30 15.52 -1.64
C LEU A 182 15.10 14.25 -1.92
N LYS A 183 16.38 14.39 -2.32
CA LYS A 183 17.29 13.27 -2.56
C LYS A 183 17.55 12.44 -1.30
N PHE A 184 17.80 13.08 -0.17
CA PHE A 184 18.00 12.40 1.11
C PHE A 184 16.78 11.56 1.50
N ARG A 185 15.58 12.12 1.36
CA ARG A 185 14.33 11.43 1.68
C ARG A 185 14.09 10.26 0.75
N GLU A 186 14.25 10.46 -0.57
CA GLU A 186 14.12 9.37 -1.55
C GLU A 186 15.13 8.25 -1.27
N LYS A 187 16.40 8.57 -1.03
CA LYS A 187 17.43 7.58 -0.66
C LYS A 187 17.07 6.84 0.63
N THR A 188 16.52 7.53 1.63
CA THR A 188 16.11 6.92 2.91
C THR A 188 15.02 5.88 2.69
N ILE A 189 13.93 6.23 1.98
CA ILE A 189 12.82 5.30 1.76
C ILE A 189 13.19 4.15 0.82
N VAL A 190 13.90 4.44 -0.27
CA VAL A 190 14.38 3.41 -1.22
C VAL A 190 15.35 2.44 -0.51
N GLY A 191 16.27 2.94 0.31
CA GLY A 191 17.19 2.11 1.08
C GLY A 191 16.48 1.26 2.14
N PHE A 192 15.52 1.83 2.88
CA PHE A 192 14.69 1.08 3.82
C PHE A 192 13.93 -0.06 3.15
N LEU A 193 13.28 0.19 2.02
CA LEU A 193 12.54 -0.84 1.27
C LEU A 193 13.46 -1.89 0.65
N GLY A 194 14.61 -1.48 0.11
CA GLY A 194 15.60 -2.38 -0.44
C GLY A 194 16.14 -3.36 0.61
N GLU A 195 16.51 -2.86 1.79
CA GLU A 195 16.97 -3.71 2.89
C GLU A 195 15.88 -4.64 3.42
N LEU A 196 14.65 -4.14 3.58
CA LEU A 196 13.52 -4.99 3.98
C LEU A 196 13.26 -6.10 2.95
N ALA A 197 13.25 -5.78 1.67
CA ALA A 197 13.08 -6.75 0.60
C ALA A 197 14.21 -7.79 0.59
N ASP A 198 15.45 -7.36 0.77
CA ASP A 198 16.62 -8.24 0.88
C ASP A 198 16.49 -9.20 2.07
N ILE A 199 16.01 -8.72 3.22
CA ILE A 199 15.82 -9.53 4.43
C ILE A 199 14.77 -10.60 4.18
N ILE A 200 13.62 -10.24 3.58
CA ILE A 200 12.57 -11.20 3.20
C ILE A 200 13.13 -12.27 2.26
N LYS A 201 13.87 -11.87 1.23
CA LYS A 201 14.48 -12.79 0.24
C LYS A 201 15.57 -13.68 0.85
N LYS A 202 16.34 -13.18 1.82
CA LYS A 202 17.36 -13.96 2.54
C LYS A 202 16.72 -14.98 3.47
N ALA A 203 15.58 -14.63 4.07
CA ALA A 203 14.82 -15.51 4.95
C ALA A 203 14.29 -16.74 4.18
N ASP A 204 13.72 -16.51 3.00
CA ASP A 204 13.33 -17.54 2.04
C ASP A 204 13.37 -16.98 0.61
N SER A 205 14.27 -17.51 -0.22
CA SER A 205 14.49 -17.06 -1.60
C SER A 205 13.29 -17.27 -2.52
N LYS A 206 12.31 -18.08 -2.12
CA LYS A 206 11.07 -18.30 -2.88
C LYS A 206 10.07 -17.15 -2.71
N LYS A 207 10.18 -16.36 -1.63
CA LYS A 207 9.30 -15.21 -1.40
C LYS A 207 9.51 -14.17 -2.48
N LYS A 208 8.44 -13.52 -2.89
CA LYS A 208 8.47 -12.33 -3.74
C LYS A 208 8.11 -11.09 -2.95
N VAL A 209 8.52 -9.93 -3.44
CA VAL A 209 8.21 -8.64 -2.84
C VAL A 209 7.47 -7.78 -3.84
N ALA A 210 6.27 -7.33 -3.45
CA ALA A 210 5.45 -6.38 -4.17
C ALA A 210 5.46 -5.04 -3.42
N VAL A 211 5.64 -3.93 -4.12
CA VAL A 211 5.57 -2.59 -3.52
C VAL A 211 4.43 -1.82 -4.16
N CYS A 212 3.42 -1.43 -3.38
CA CYS A 212 2.33 -0.59 -3.86
C CYS A 212 2.73 0.88 -3.77
N LEU A 213 2.72 1.57 -4.89
CA LEU A 213 3.12 2.96 -4.96
C LEU A 213 1.88 3.82 -5.10
N LEU A 214 1.76 4.79 -4.18
CA LEU A 214 0.74 5.83 -4.26
C LEU A 214 0.71 6.44 -5.67
N PRO A 215 -0.48 6.69 -6.25
CA PRO A 215 -0.68 7.12 -7.62
C PRO A 215 -0.36 8.62 -7.77
N ALA A 216 0.88 9.01 -7.48
CA ALA A 216 1.38 10.36 -7.65
C ALA A 216 1.78 10.66 -9.11
N ALA A 217 1.50 9.74 -10.03
CA ALA A 217 1.88 9.80 -11.43
C ALA A 217 1.08 10.83 -12.24
N LYS A 218 1.82 11.70 -12.93
CA LYS A 218 1.44 12.73 -13.91
C LYS A 218 -0.06 12.92 -14.17
N LEU A 219 -0.72 13.58 -13.23
CA LEU A 219 -1.88 14.40 -13.58
C LEU A 219 -1.40 15.52 -14.52
N GLY A 220 -2.07 15.76 -15.64
CA GLY A 220 -1.79 16.89 -16.52
C GLY A 220 -2.45 18.17 -16.01
N GLY A 221 -1.97 19.35 -16.45
CA GLY A 221 -2.61 20.63 -16.16
C GLY A 221 -2.54 21.07 -14.70
N VAL A 222 -3.55 21.82 -14.24
CA VAL A 222 -3.61 22.39 -12.88
C VAL A 222 -3.62 21.30 -11.79
N VAL A 223 -4.31 20.19 -12.05
CA VAL A 223 -4.38 19.03 -11.15
C VAL A 223 -3.00 18.36 -11.04
N GLY A 224 -2.21 18.36 -12.12
CA GLY A 224 -0.81 17.94 -12.15
C GLY A 224 0.12 18.73 -11.26
N LYS A 225 0.01 20.06 -11.27
CA LYS A 225 0.80 20.92 -10.39
C LYS A 225 0.45 20.69 -8.92
N LEU A 226 -0.83 20.52 -8.60
CA LEU A 226 -1.26 20.23 -7.23
C LEU A 226 -0.74 18.86 -6.78
N ALA A 227 -0.88 17.83 -7.62
CA ALA A 227 -0.37 16.48 -7.37
C ALA A 227 1.15 16.41 -7.26
N GLY A 228 1.89 17.24 -8.01
CA GLY A 228 3.35 17.33 -7.93
C GLY A 228 3.87 17.83 -6.58
N GLU A 229 3.15 18.75 -5.93
CA GLU A 229 3.50 19.18 -4.56
C GLU A 229 3.19 18.09 -3.53
N TYR A 230 2.09 17.33 -3.71
CA TYR A 230 1.81 16.14 -2.88
C TYR A 230 2.85 15.03 -3.07
N LYS A 231 3.33 14.82 -4.31
CA LYS A 231 4.35 13.83 -4.66
C LYS A 231 5.64 14.02 -3.84
N LYS A 232 6.08 15.27 -3.66
CA LYS A 232 7.25 15.62 -2.83
C LYS A 232 7.04 15.26 -1.35
N LEU A 233 5.81 15.21 -0.86
CA LEU A 233 5.51 14.88 0.53
C LEU A 233 5.58 13.38 0.81
N ILE A 234 5.29 12.51 -0.17
CA ILE A 234 5.34 11.06 -0.03
C ILE A 234 6.79 10.57 0.16
N GLY A 235 7.72 11.12 -0.63
CA GLY A 235 9.15 10.80 -0.58
C GLY A 235 9.64 9.84 -1.66
N VAL A 236 8.78 9.00 -2.21
CA VAL A 236 9.05 8.28 -3.46
C VAL A 236 8.58 9.14 -4.62
N VAL A 237 9.51 9.81 -5.29
CA VAL A 237 9.18 10.67 -6.43
C VAL A 237 9.16 9.81 -7.69
N GLU A 238 10.24 9.14 -8.04
CA GLU A 238 10.28 8.34 -9.28
C GLU A 238 10.11 6.85 -8.99
N TRP A 239 9.09 6.22 -9.58
CA TRP A 239 8.81 4.78 -9.39
C TRP A 239 9.97 3.90 -9.88
N ASP A 240 10.73 4.39 -10.87
CA ASP A 240 11.98 3.82 -11.37
C ASP A 240 12.95 3.46 -10.24
N ARG A 241 13.03 4.27 -9.17
CA ARG A 241 13.96 4.03 -8.05
C ARG A 241 13.61 2.79 -7.24
N ILE A 242 12.32 2.47 -7.14
CA ILE A 242 11.84 1.24 -6.52
C ILE A 242 11.96 0.07 -7.51
N ALA A 243 11.64 0.32 -8.78
CA ALA A 243 11.77 -0.67 -9.85
C ALA A 243 13.22 -1.13 -10.08
N GLU A 244 14.21 -0.30 -9.76
CA GLU A 244 15.64 -0.63 -9.82
C GLU A 244 16.07 -1.66 -8.77
N LEU A 245 15.32 -1.79 -7.67
CA LEU A 245 15.65 -2.76 -6.62
C LEU A 245 15.48 -4.18 -7.15
N VAL A 246 16.57 -4.96 -7.12
CA VAL A 246 16.59 -6.35 -7.62
C VAL A 246 15.63 -7.23 -6.82
N SER A 247 15.56 -7.02 -5.51
CA SER A 247 14.75 -7.80 -4.57
C SER A 247 13.26 -7.49 -4.62
N VAL A 248 12.84 -6.47 -5.37
CA VAL A 248 11.42 -6.16 -5.66
C VAL A 248 11.01 -6.88 -6.95
N ASP A 249 10.01 -7.74 -6.91
CA ASP A 249 9.57 -8.52 -8.06
C ASP A 249 8.39 -7.88 -8.81
N MET A 250 7.55 -7.15 -8.07
CA MET A 250 6.28 -6.62 -8.56
C MET A 250 6.13 -5.14 -8.17
N LEU A 251 5.67 -4.33 -9.12
CA LEU A 251 5.19 -2.98 -8.85
C LEU A 251 3.67 -2.99 -8.77
N GLY A 252 3.14 -2.39 -7.70
CA GLY A 252 1.72 -2.16 -7.47
C GLY A 252 1.37 -0.68 -7.52
N THR A 253 0.11 -0.35 -7.76
CA THR A 253 -0.45 0.98 -7.49
C THR A 253 -1.95 0.91 -7.26
N ASP A 254 -2.50 1.89 -6.55
CA ASP A 254 -3.88 1.96 -6.08
C ASP A 254 -4.55 3.28 -6.49
N PRO A 255 -4.88 3.47 -7.79
CA PRO A 255 -5.47 4.70 -8.28
C PRO A 255 -6.96 4.80 -7.91
N TYR A 256 -7.27 5.00 -6.63
CA TYR A 256 -8.62 5.16 -6.11
C TYR A 256 -9.24 6.50 -6.55
N TRP A 257 -9.79 6.54 -7.76
CA TRP A 257 -10.23 7.78 -8.40
C TRP A 257 -11.36 8.47 -7.67
N MET A 258 -12.22 7.75 -6.94
CA MET A 258 -13.31 8.37 -6.18
C MET A 258 -12.78 9.08 -4.93
N VAL A 259 -11.70 8.58 -4.30
CA VAL A 259 -11.00 9.28 -3.24
C VAL A 259 -10.40 10.58 -3.76
N ILE A 260 -9.71 10.53 -4.91
CA ILE A 260 -9.14 11.72 -5.55
C ILE A 260 -10.21 12.75 -5.92
N GLU A 261 -11.39 12.32 -6.38
CA GLU A 261 -12.53 13.21 -6.65
C GLU A 261 -13.01 14.00 -5.42
N GLU A 262 -12.84 13.47 -4.20
CA GLU A 262 -13.18 14.20 -2.96
C GLU A 262 -12.20 15.35 -2.70
N PHE A 263 -10.95 15.23 -3.15
CA PHE A 263 -9.91 16.25 -2.96
C PHE A 263 -9.86 17.31 -4.07
N ILE A 264 -10.57 17.10 -5.19
CA ILE A 264 -10.58 18.04 -6.32
C ILE A 264 -11.75 19.06 -6.15
N PRO A 265 -11.45 20.37 -6.04
CA PRO A 265 -12.48 21.40 -5.83
C PRO A 265 -13.54 21.49 -6.94
N THR A 266 -13.20 21.10 -8.16
CA THR A 266 -14.07 21.16 -9.34
C THR A 266 -14.25 19.78 -9.97
N LYS A 267 -15.16 18.98 -9.39
CA LYS A 267 -15.54 17.64 -9.88
C LYS A 267 -15.90 17.59 -11.36
N LEU A 268 -16.33 18.71 -11.95
CA LEU A 268 -16.81 18.79 -13.33
C LEU A 268 -15.73 18.48 -14.40
N PHE A 269 -14.44 18.59 -14.07
CA PHE A 269 -13.36 18.42 -15.04
C PHE A 269 -12.50 17.16 -14.84
N PHE A 270 -12.68 16.43 -13.73
CA PHE A 270 -11.94 15.21 -13.47
C PHE A 270 -12.68 13.99 -14.03
N LYS A 271 -12.00 13.22 -14.87
CA LYS A 271 -12.53 11.97 -15.45
C LYS A 271 -11.84 10.79 -14.77
N GLY A 272 -12.40 10.32 -13.65
CA GLY A 272 -11.77 9.32 -12.77
C GLY A 272 -11.23 8.09 -13.50
N LEU A 273 -12.06 7.41 -14.29
CA LEU A 273 -11.63 6.23 -15.07
C LEU A 273 -10.54 6.54 -16.11
N LYS A 274 -10.55 7.74 -16.70
CA LYS A 274 -9.49 8.15 -17.64
C LYS A 274 -8.16 8.31 -16.89
N TRP A 275 -8.19 8.95 -15.73
CA TRP A 275 -7.00 9.11 -14.90
C TRP A 275 -6.49 7.76 -14.39
N TYR A 276 -7.38 6.89 -13.89
CA TYR A 276 -7.05 5.51 -13.52
C TYR A 276 -6.30 4.81 -14.65
N GLY A 277 -6.82 4.89 -15.88
CA GLY A 277 -6.15 4.33 -17.07
C GLY A 277 -4.76 4.89 -17.33
N GLN A 278 -4.54 6.19 -17.10
CA GLN A 278 -3.22 6.83 -17.25
C GLN A 278 -2.22 6.37 -16.19
N VAL A 279 -2.67 6.17 -14.96
CA VAL A 279 -1.82 5.61 -13.90
C VAL A 279 -1.44 4.16 -14.22
N VAL A 280 -2.39 3.36 -14.73
CA VAL A 280 -2.10 1.99 -15.20
C VAL A 280 -1.10 1.99 -16.36
N ASP A 281 -1.20 2.92 -17.30
CA ASP A 281 -0.22 3.04 -18.40
C ASP A 281 1.19 3.33 -17.86
N TYR A 282 1.31 4.23 -16.87
CA TYR A 282 2.59 4.54 -16.25
C TYR A 282 3.16 3.34 -15.48
N LEU A 283 2.33 2.60 -14.74
CA LEU A 283 2.72 1.35 -14.09
C LEU A 283 3.30 0.36 -15.11
N LEU A 284 2.59 0.12 -16.21
CA LEU A 284 3.01 -0.82 -17.24
C LEU A 284 4.30 -0.38 -17.94
N GLU A 285 4.48 0.91 -18.19
CA GLU A 285 5.70 1.47 -18.77
C GLU A 285 6.91 1.23 -17.86
N THR A 286 6.81 1.64 -16.59
CA THR A 286 7.89 1.47 -15.60
C THR A 286 8.19 0.00 -15.35
N ALA A 287 7.18 -0.84 -15.13
CA ALA A 287 7.37 -2.26 -14.88
C ALA A 287 8.03 -2.96 -16.08
N ARG A 288 7.63 -2.65 -17.31
CA ARG A 288 8.25 -3.20 -18.53
C ARG A 288 9.73 -2.81 -18.65
N LYS A 289 10.07 -1.56 -18.35
CA LYS A 289 11.46 -1.06 -18.39
C LYS A 289 12.37 -1.88 -17.47
N TYR A 290 11.90 -2.28 -16.30
CA TYR A 290 12.67 -3.00 -15.29
C TYR A 290 12.32 -4.49 -15.15
N ARG A 291 11.48 -5.02 -16.07
CA ARG A 291 11.01 -6.42 -16.10
C ARG A 291 10.35 -6.86 -14.77
N LYS A 292 9.51 -6.00 -14.22
CA LYS A 292 8.71 -6.29 -13.02
C LYS A 292 7.32 -6.80 -13.40
N GLU A 293 6.74 -7.61 -12.52
CA GLU A 293 5.31 -7.94 -12.57
C GLU A 293 4.48 -6.71 -12.19
N THR A 294 3.20 -6.69 -12.56
CA THR A 294 2.30 -5.56 -12.33
C THR A 294 1.08 -5.90 -11.51
N GLN A 295 0.75 -5.05 -10.54
CA GLN A 295 -0.50 -5.13 -9.79
C GLN A 295 -1.23 -3.78 -9.78
N VAL A 296 -2.55 -3.81 -9.92
CA VAL A 296 -3.39 -2.61 -9.74
C VAL A 296 -4.54 -2.90 -8.79
N TRP A 297 -4.87 -1.91 -7.98
CA TRP A 297 -5.99 -1.97 -7.05
C TRP A 297 -7.19 -1.16 -7.54
N VAL A 298 -8.38 -1.74 -7.40
CA VAL A 298 -9.66 -1.06 -7.62
C VAL A 298 -10.35 -0.77 -6.29
N GLN A 299 -10.98 0.39 -6.21
CA GLN A 299 -11.65 0.86 -5.00
C GLN A 299 -12.93 0.05 -4.75
N ALA A 300 -12.95 -0.81 -3.72
CA ALA A 300 -14.16 -1.46 -3.23
C ALA A 300 -14.60 -0.94 -1.86
N PHE A 301 -14.00 0.15 -1.36
CA PHE A 301 -14.40 0.84 -0.15
C PHE A 301 -15.03 2.20 -0.43
N ARG A 302 -15.98 2.60 0.42
CA ARG A 302 -16.67 3.91 0.36
C ARG A 302 -17.16 4.28 -1.04
N VAL A 303 -17.47 3.28 -1.89
CA VAL A 303 -18.03 3.53 -3.22
C VAL A 303 -19.44 4.06 -3.03
N PRO A 304 -19.77 5.26 -3.55
CA PRO A 304 -21.10 5.82 -3.39
C PRO A 304 -22.15 4.94 -4.06
N LYS A 305 -23.32 4.81 -3.41
CA LYS A 305 -24.45 4.07 -3.97
C LYS A 305 -24.80 4.57 -5.37
N GLY A 306 -24.92 3.65 -6.32
CA GLY A 306 -25.21 3.93 -7.73
C GLY A 306 -23.96 4.11 -8.61
N ARG A 307 -22.75 4.07 -8.05
CA ARG A 307 -21.49 4.14 -8.81
C ARG A 307 -20.75 2.79 -8.91
N GLU A 308 -21.38 1.69 -8.48
CA GLU A 308 -20.72 0.38 -8.40
C GLU A 308 -20.21 -0.10 -9.78
N GLU A 309 -20.95 0.20 -10.85
CA GLU A 309 -20.59 -0.13 -12.24
C GLU A 309 -19.30 0.56 -12.72
N GLU A 310 -18.85 1.63 -12.06
CA GLU A 310 -17.55 2.23 -12.39
C GLU A 310 -16.39 1.32 -11.99
N ILE A 311 -16.54 0.54 -10.91
CA ILE A 311 -15.52 -0.40 -10.46
C ILE A 311 -15.36 -1.52 -11.49
N VAL A 312 -16.48 -2.02 -12.03
CA VAL A 312 -16.50 -3.00 -13.13
C VAL A 312 -15.73 -2.47 -14.34
N LYS A 313 -15.98 -1.21 -14.74
CA LYS A 313 -15.26 -0.56 -15.85
C LYS A 313 -13.76 -0.42 -15.56
N GLY A 314 -13.38 -0.14 -14.31
CA GLY A 314 -11.97 -0.08 -13.89
C GLY A 314 -11.27 -1.44 -14.01
N ILE A 315 -11.93 -2.52 -13.60
CA ILE A 315 -11.43 -3.89 -13.76
C ILE A 315 -11.30 -4.24 -15.24
N ASP A 316 -12.37 -4.05 -16.03
CA ASP A 316 -12.38 -4.31 -17.48
C ASP A 316 -11.23 -3.55 -18.19
N LEU A 317 -10.98 -2.29 -17.79
CA LEU A 317 -9.89 -1.47 -18.34
C LEU A 317 -8.51 -2.03 -17.99
N ALA A 318 -8.28 -2.42 -16.74
CA ALA A 318 -7.00 -2.98 -16.30
C ALA A 318 -6.70 -4.32 -16.99
N VAL A 319 -7.72 -5.18 -17.16
CA VAL A 319 -7.60 -6.42 -17.93
C VAL A 319 -7.25 -6.12 -19.39
N ALA A 320 -7.97 -5.18 -20.02
CA ALA A 320 -7.73 -4.81 -21.42
C ALA A 320 -6.31 -4.24 -21.65
N LYS A 321 -5.76 -3.55 -20.66
CA LYS A 321 -4.38 -3.04 -20.69
C LYS A 321 -3.33 -4.11 -20.42
N GLY A 322 -3.72 -5.25 -19.86
CA GLY A 322 -2.84 -6.41 -19.66
C GLY A 322 -2.05 -6.39 -18.36
N VAL A 323 -2.60 -5.84 -17.27
CA VAL A 323 -2.01 -5.94 -15.93
C VAL A 323 -1.94 -7.41 -15.48
N ASP A 324 -0.88 -7.83 -14.80
CA ASP A 324 -0.72 -9.23 -14.37
C ASP A 324 -1.69 -9.61 -13.24
N SER A 325 -1.89 -8.70 -12.28
CA SER A 325 -2.63 -8.91 -11.03
C SER A 325 -3.59 -7.75 -10.75
N ILE A 326 -4.87 -8.03 -10.52
CA ILE A 326 -5.89 -7.01 -10.22
C ILE A 326 -6.54 -7.33 -8.87
N PHE A 327 -6.43 -6.42 -7.92
CA PHE A 327 -6.96 -6.59 -6.57
C PHE A 327 -8.09 -5.60 -6.27
N ALA A 328 -9.03 -6.00 -5.42
CA ALA A 328 -10.04 -5.11 -4.86
C ALA A 328 -9.81 -4.90 -3.36
N TRP A 329 -9.79 -3.63 -2.92
CA TRP A 329 -9.72 -3.31 -1.50
C TRP A 329 -11.10 -2.85 -0.98
N PRO A 330 -11.72 -3.49 0.02
CA PRO A 330 -11.39 -4.81 0.61
C PRO A 330 -12.48 -5.87 0.31
N TYR A 331 -12.29 -7.07 0.86
CA TYR A 331 -13.26 -8.17 0.86
C TYR A 331 -14.66 -7.69 1.28
N ARG A 332 -15.68 -8.20 0.58
CA ARG A 332 -17.10 -7.80 0.73
C ARG A 332 -17.32 -6.28 0.70
N ALA A 333 -16.49 -5.55 -0.04
CA ALA A 333 -16.59 -4.10 -0.20
C ALA A 333 -16.63 -3.34 1.15
N GLY A 334 -15.91 -3.86 2.15
CA GLY A 334 -15.75 -3.24 3.47
C GLY A 334 -16.99 -3.33 4.36
N MET A 335 -17.95 -4.21 4.06
CA MET A 335 -19.18 -4.39 4.83
C MET A 335 -18.91 -4.47 6.35
N PHE A 336 -19.69 -3.72 7.13
CA PHE A 336 -19.60 -3.57 8.60
C PHE A 336 -18.36 -2.84 9.13
N SER A 337 -17.58 -2.19 8.26
CA SER A 337 -16.42 -1.38 8.67
C SER A 337 -16.63 0.09 8.35
N VAL A 338 -15.71 0.94 8.82
CA VAL A 338 -15.65 2.37 8.43
C VAL A 338 -15.39 2.58 6.93
N LEU A 339 -15.02 1.52 6.21
CA LEU A 339 -14.76 1.49 4.78
C LEU A 339 -15.97 1.04 3.95
N GLU A 340 -17.11 0.70 4.58
CA GLU A 340 -18.26 0.14 3.89
C GLU A 340 -18.71 1.00 2.69
N SER A 341 -18.89 0.35 1.54
CA SER A 341 -19.48 0.96 0.35
C SER A 341 -21.00 1.09 0.48
N GLY A 342 -21.59 2.08 -0.20
CA GLY A 342 -23.01 2.42 -0.03
C GLY A 342 -24.01 1.33 -0.42
N ASP A 343 -23.59 0.37 -1.26
CA ASP A 343 -24.30 -0.89 -1.51
C ASP A 343 -23.26 -2.03 -1.59
N ALA A 344 -22.66 -2.36 -0.45
CA ALA A 344 -21.54 -3.30 -0.35
C ALA A 344 -21.85 -4.69 -0.94
N ALA A 345 -23.05 -5.23 -0.69
CA ALA A 345 -23.47 -6.53 -1.21
C ALA A 345 -23.56 -6.53 -2.76
N LYS A 346 -24.17 -5.48 -3.34
CA LYS A 346 -24.24 -5.34 -4.80
C LYS A 346 -22.84 -5.19 -5.41
N LEU A 347 -21.99 -4.34 -4.82
CA LEU A 347 -20.64 -4.12 -5.33
C LEU A 347 -19.80 -5.41 -5.26
N TRP A 348 -19.86 -6.15 -4.16
CA TRP A 348 -19.18 -7.43 -4.03
C TRP A 348 -19.61 -8.43 -5.09
N SER A 349 -20.92 -8.56 -5.32
CA SER A 349 -21.47 -9.40 -6.39
C SER A 349 -21.02 -8.97 -7.79
N LEU A 350 -20.94 -7.67 -8.05
CA LEU A 350 -20.44 -7.12 -9.33
C LEU A 350 -18.95 -7.40 -9.55
N ILE A 351 -18.12 -7.21 -8.53
CA ILE A 351 -16.69 -7.55 -8.58
C ILE A 351 -16.54 -9.04 -8.89
N GLY A 352 -17.24 -9.91 -8.15
CA GLY A 352 -17.12 -11.35 -8.35
C GLY A 352 -17.60 -11.84 -9.72
N ARG A 353 -18.69 -11.28 -10.25
CA ARG A 353 -19.12 -11.57 -11.62
C ARG A 353 -18.08 -11.13 -12.66
N THR A 354 -17.44 -9.99 -12.44
CA THR A 354 -16.40 -9.47 -13.33
C THR A 354 -15.12 -10.30 -13.25
N PHE A 355 -14.70 -10.72 -12.07
CA PHE A 355 -13.54 -11.62 -11.91
C PHE A 355 -13.79 -12.96 -12.60
N LYS A 356 -14.97 -13.57 -12.39
CA LYS A 356 -15.37 -14.81 -13.10
C LYS A 356 -15.40 -14.67 -14.63
N LYS A 357 -15.75 -13.50 -15.16
CA LYS A 357 -15.78 -13.25 -16.60
C LYS A 357 -14.40 -13.40 -17.26
N TYR A 358 -13.32 -13.14 -16.51
CA TYR A 358 -11.95 -13.14 -17.01
C TYR A 358 -11.09 -14.31 -16.54
N ARG A 359 -11.67 -15.21 -15.74
CA ARG A 359 -11.09 -16.50 -15.38
C ARG A 359 -11.70 -17.60 -16.22
#